data_AF-A0A1A9HJ48-F1
#
_entry.id   AF-A0A1A9HJ48-F1
#
_cell.length_a   1.000
_cell.length_b   1.000
_cell.length_c   1.000
_cell.angle_alpha   90.00
_cell.angle_beta   90.00
_cell.angle_gamma   90.00
#
_symmetry.space_group_name_H-M   'P 1'
#
loop_
_entity.id
_entity.type
_entity.pdbx_description
1 polymer ?
#
loop_
_entity_poly.entity_id
_entity_poly.type
_entity_poly.pdbx_seq_one_letter_code
_entity_poly.pdbx_strand_id
1 'polypeptide(L)'
;MLALTGCVTTPTATPPLNEPAPAKAPSTTSNGEIVARSDRLLIYVPVAGESLRGIAGRLLGSEDRDWQISEANAGATKAEPGQPLIVPLKPMNPLGVRSGNLQTVPILCYHRLGTVGGKMAVSQGNFAAQMEWLAKNDYRVVKLSQLAGYLDGKEPLPPKAVVITFDDGYESVYKLAYPVLRKLGLPATMFVYTDFVGAGGDAVSWPQLAEMQASGLMDIQSHSKSHRNLIERTTGENEERYKRNLDTETAGPRDLIEQKLGTAGQVRHYAYPYGDANELVLDTLTRQKYTLAVTVNPGGNAFYAQPLMLRRTMIFGDHDLEAFKARLQTSRRIGQTP
;
A
#
# COMPACT_ATOMS: atom_id res chain seq x y z
N MET A 1 55.20 68.30 16.00
CA MET A 1 55.48 66.85 16.06
C MET A 1 54.19 66.19 16.53
N LEU A 2 53.34 65.72 15.62
CA LEU A 2 52.28 64.74 15.88
C LEU A 2 51.74 64.27 14.52
N ALA A 3 51.76 62.96 14.32
CA ALA A 3 51.59 62.29 13.04
C ALA A 3 50.11 62.14 12.65
N LEU A 4 49.84 62.32 11.36
CA LEU A 4 48.59 61.95 10.69
C LEU A 4 48.60 60.46 10.38
N THR A 5 47.74 59.69 11.04
CA THR A 5 47.46 58.27 10.78
C THR A 5 46.43 58.15 9.65
N GLY A 6 46.89 57.70 8.48
CA GLY A 6 46.01 57.25 7.39
C GLY A 6 45.67 55.77 7.55
N CYS A 7 44.38 55.45 7.63
CA CYS A 7 43.89 54.07 7.56
C CYS A 7 43.94 53.58 6.11
N VAL A 8 44.74 52.54 5.85
CA VAL A 8 44.75 51.78 4.60
C VAL A 8 43.69 50.68 4.69
N THR A 9 42.70 50.73 3.81
CA THR A 9 41.74 49.64 3.59
C THR A 9 42.36 48.56 2.72
N THR A 10 42.46 47.34 3.23
CA THR A 10 42.81 46.14 2.45
C THR A 10 41.61 45.69 1.59
N PRO A 11 41.81 45.23 0.35
CA PRO A 11 40.73 44.70 -0.47
C PRO A 11 40.38 43.26 -0.06
N THR A 12 39.08 42.98 -0.02
CA THR A 12 38.48 41.68 0.26
C THR A 12 38.84 40.68 -0.85
N ALA A 13 39.45 39.56 -0.50
CA ALA A 13 39.75 38.47 -1.43
C ALA A 13 38.45 37.80 -1.89
N THR A 14 38.24 37.73 -3.20
CA THR A 14 37.18 36.95 -3.85
C THR A 14 37.41 35.46 -3.59
N PRO A 15 36.40 34.65 -3.20
CA PRO A 15 36.56 33.20 -3.11
C PRO A 15 36.77 32.61 -4.51
N PRO A 16 37.56 31.52 -4.65
CA PRO A 16 37.75 30.88 -5.93
C PRO A 16 36.43 30.31 -6.45
N LEU A 17 36.15 30.56 -7.73
CA LEU A 17 35.09 29.91 -8.48
C LEU A 17 35.33 28.40 -8.43
N ASN A 18 34.37 27.64 -7.88
CA ASN A 18 34.36 26.19 -7.97
C ASN A 18 34.44 25.77 -9.44
N GLU A 19 35.49 25.04 -9.81
CA GLU A 19 35.52 24.33 -11.09
C GLU A 19 34.31 23.38 -11.15
N PRO A 20 33.57 23.34 -12.28
CA PRO A 20 32.50 22.37 -12.43
C PRO A 20 33.10 20.97 -12.38
N ALA A 21 32.55 20.13 -11.51
CA ALA A 21 32.91 18.71 -11.44
C ALA A 21 32.86 18.09 -12.85
N PRO A 22 33.80 17.21 -13.21
CA PRO A 22 33.82 16.59 -14.53
C PRO A 22 32.47 15.91 -14.79
N ALA A 23 31.83 16.27 -15.89
CA ALA A 23 30.58 15.67 -16.32
C ALA A 23 30.77 14.14 -16.33
N LYS A 24 29.92 13.41 -15.58
CA LYS A 24 29.83 11.96 -15.72
C LYS A 24 29.63 11.66 -17.20
N ALA A 25 30.56 10.92 -17.80
CA ALA A 25 30.40 10.41 -19.15
C ALA A 25 29.03 9.73 -19.28
N PRO A 26 28.28 9.96 -20.36
CA PRO A 26 27.03 9.26 -20.57
C PRO A 26 27.32 7.76 -20.56
N SER A 27 26.77 7.03 -19.59
CA SER A 27 26.81 5.57 -19.62
C SER A 27 25.96 5.14 -20.82
N THR A 28 26.59 4.88 -21.95
CA THR A 28 25.95 4.17 -23.05
C THR A 28 25.83 2.71 -22.62
N THR A 29 24.92 2.42 -21.69
CA THR A 29 24.50 1.04 -21.46
C THR A 29 23.78 0.63 -22.73
N SER A 30 24.43 -0.16 -23.58
CA SER A 30 23.75 -0.82 -24.69
C SER A 30 22.56 -1.57 -24.10
N ASN A 31 21.35 -1.25 -24.51
CA ASN A 31 20.21 -2.06 -24.12
C ASN A 31 20.33 -3.42 -24.82
N GLY A 32 19.74 -4.44 -24.22
CA GLY A 32 19.51 -5.72 -24.90
C GLY A 32 18.56 -5.61 -26.10
N GLU A 33 18.44 -6.71 -26.82
CA GLU A 33 17.78 -6.77 -28.12
C GLU A 33 16.36 -7.37 -28.02
N ILE A 34 15.41 -6.82 -28.76
CA ILE A 34 14.09 -7.45 -28.97
C ILE A 34 14.17 -8.32 -30.22
N VAL A 35 14.21 -9.64 -30.04
CA VAL A 35 14.39 -10.60 -31.16
C VAL A 35 13.06 -11.11 -31.73
N ALA A 36 11.96 -10.99 -30.99
CA ALA A 36 10.62 -11.29 -31.47
C ALA A 36 9.55 -10.47 -30.71
N ARG A 37 8.41 -10.21 -31.36
CA ARG A 37 7.30 -9.44 -30.76
C ARG A 37 5.95 -9.88 -31.31
N SER A 38 4.95 -9.94 -30.42
CA SER A 38 3.53 -10.00 -30.74
C SER A 38 2.77 -8.87 -30.00
N ASP A 39 1.44 -8.87 -30.09
CA ASP A 39 0.59 -7.98 -29.29
C ASP A 39 0.50 -8.40 -27.81
N ARG A 40 0.93 -9.62 -27.47
CA ARG A 40 0.83 -10.20 -26.11
C ARG A 40 2.16 -10.28 -25.37
N LEU A 41 3.27 -10.47 -26.07
CA LEU A 41 4.59 -10.63 -25.48
C LEU A 41 5.69 -10.19 -26.43
N LEU A 42 6.90 -10.03 -25.90
CA LEU A 42 8.11 -9.95 -26.69
C LEU A 42 9.16 -10.91 -26.14
N ILE A 43 10.13 -11.27 -26.98
CA ILE A 43 11.33 -12.02 -26.58
C ILE A 43 12.48 -11.02 -26.54
N TYR A 44 13.07 -10.88 -25.36
CA TYR A 44 14.11 -9.91 -25.06
C TYR A 44 15.41 -10.61 -24.66
N VAL A 45 16.52 -10.26 -25.29
CA VAL A 45 17.84 -10.81 -24.98
C VAL A 45 18.63 -9.75 -24.20
N PRO A 46 18.79 -9.90 -22.87
CA PRO A 46 19.47 -8.92 -22.03
C PRO A 46 20.98 -8.93 -22.29
N VAL A 47 21.62 -7.81 -21.98
CA VAL A 47 23.09 -7.69 -21.94
C VAL A 47 23.61 -7.70 -20.50
N ALA A 48 24.93 -7.76 -20.33
CA ALA A 48 25.57 -7.69 -19.03
C ALA A 48 25.15 -6.44 -18.24
N GLY A 49 24.74 -6.66 -16.98
CA GLY A 49 24.37 -5.59 -16.04
C GLY A 49 22.89 -5.23 -16.00
N GLU A 50 22.05 -5.78 -16.89
CA GLU A 50 20.61 -5.58 -16.79
C GLU A 50 19.97 -6.39 -15.67
N SER A 51 18.87 -5.86 -15.10
CA SER A 51 18.07 -6.53 -14.08
C SER A 51 16.63 -6.70 -14.58
N LEU A 52 15.89 -7.68 -14.04
CA LEU A 52 14.47 -7.86 -14.37
C LEU A 52 13.65 -6.60 -14.06
N ARG A 53 13.98 -5.90 -12.97
CA ARG A 53 13.38 -4.61 -12.61
C ARG A 53 13.62 -3.53 -13.67
N GLY A 54 14.87 -3.36 -14.11
CA GLY A 54 15.21 -2.38 -15.15
C GLY A 54 14.51 -2.70 -16.48
N ILE A 55 14.47 -3.98 -16.86
CA ILE A 55 13.77 -4.45 -18.05
C ILE A 55 12.25 -4.17 -17.93
N ALA A 56 11.64 -4.48 -16.78
CA ALA A 56 10.22 -4.20 -16.53
C ALA A 56 9.91 -2.70 -16.53
N GLY A 57 10.76 -1.87 -15.93
CA GLY A 57 10.63 -0.41 -15.99
C GLY A 57 10.56 0.10 -17.42
N ARG A 58 11.47 -0.36 -18.27
CA ARG A 58 11.57 0.06 -19.68
C ARG A 58 10.48 -0.52 -20.57
N LEU A 59 10.13 -1.79 -20.40
CA LEU A 59 9.27 -2.53 -21.35
C LEU A 59 7.83 -2.73 -20.86
N LEU A 60 7.59 -2.72 -19.55
CA LEU A 60 6.27 -2.88 -18.93
C LEU A 60 5.76 -1.60 -18.26
N GLY A 61 6.56 -0.53 -18.29
CA GLY A 61 6.23 0.80 -17.76
C GLY A 61 6.36 0.95 -16.24
N SER A 62 6.83 -0.08 -15.53
CA SER A 62 7.05 -0.03 -14.08
C SER A 62 8.04 -1.10 -13.65
N GLU A 63 9.00 -0.74 -12.81
CA GLU A 63 9.96 -1.69 -12.24
C GLU A 63 9.29 -2.73 -11.33
N ASP A 64 8.14 -2.40 -10.74
CA ASP A 64 7.39 -3.30 -9.83
C ASP A 64 6.60 -4.37 -10.60
N ARG A 65 6.76 -4.43 -11.93
CA ARG A 65 6.24 -5.49 -12.81
C ARG A 65 7.30 -6.55 -13.17
N ASP A 66 8.49 -6.48 -12.57
CA ASP A 66 9.57 -7.47 -12.75
C ASP A 66 9.12 -8.93 -12.56
N TRP A 67 8.21 -9.15 -11.62
CA TRP A 67 7.62 -10.45 -11.33
C TRP A 67 6.84 -11.06 -12.49
N GLN A 68 6.29 -10.25 -13.38
CA GLN A 68 5.60 -10.76 -14.57
C GLN A 68 6.60 -11.39 -15.54
N ILE A 69 7.78 -10.77 -15.66
CA ILE A 69 8.89 -11.35 -16.42
C ILE A 69 9.39 -12.62 -15.72
N SER A 70 9.62 -12.57 -14.40
CA SER A 70 10.04 -13.75 -13.61
C SER A 70 9.07 -14.93 -13.81
N GLU A 71 7.77 -14.68 -13.66
CA GLU A 71 6.73 -15.69 -13.81
C GLU A 71 6.68 -16.29 -15.23
N ALA A 72 6.76 -15.45 -16.26
CA ALA A 72 6.77 -15.90 -17.65
C ALA A 72 8.00 -16.76 -17.98
N ASN A 73 9.07 -16.66 -17.19
CA ASN A 73 10.34 -17.36 -17.38
C ASN A 73 10.64 -18.33 -16.21
N ALA A 74 9.64 -19.11 -15.81
CA ALA A 74 9.78 -20.19 -14.81
C ALA A 74 10.37 -19.75 -13.45
N GLY A 75 10.10 -18.51 -13.02
CA GLY A 75 10.58 -17.98 -11.74
C GLY A 75 12.00 -17.44 -11.78
N ALA A 76 12.52 -17.05 -12.94
CA ALA A 76 13.84 -16.44 -13.08
C ALA A 76 14.01 -15.26 -12.09
N THR A 77 15.12 -15.23 -11.36
CA THR A 77 15.43 -14.16 -10.39
C THR A 77 16.43 -13.13 -10.92
N LYS A 78 17.04 -13.40 -12.09
CA LYS A 78 18.06 -12.57 -12.74
C LYS A 78 17.84 -12.56 -14.25
N ALA A 79 18.37 -11.52 -14.91
CA ALA A 79 18.44 -11.44 -16.36
C ALA A 79 19.84 -11.91 -16.81
N GLU A 80 19.95 -13.17 -17.24
CA GLU A 80 21.23 -13.75 -17.68
C GLU A 80 21.58 -13.25 -19.09
N PRO A 81 22.75 -12.60 -19.29
CA PRO A 81 23.12 -12.02 -20.58
C PRO A 81 23.09 -13.05 -21.71
N GLY A 82 22.50 -12.69 -22.85
CA GLY A 82 22.38 -13.58 -24.01
C GLY A 82 21.29 -14.65 -23.89
N GLN A 83 20.66 -14.84 -22.72
CA GLN A 83 19.52 -15.77 -22.57
C GLN A 83 18.19 -15.07 -22.87
N PRO A 84 17.41 -15.53 -23.86
CA PRO A 84 16.12 -14.92 -24.17
C PRO A 84 15.13 -14.98 -22.99
N LEU A 85 14.49 -13.85 -22.70
CA LEU A 85 13.42 -13.69 -21.72
C LEU A 85 12.09 -13.40 -22.41
N ILE A 86 11.04 -14.07 -21.98
CA ILE A 86 9.65 -13.72 -22.30
C ILE A 86 9.24 -12.50 -21.47
N VAL A 87 8.85 -11.41 -22.12
CA VAL A 87 8.34 -10.20 -21.47
C VAL A 87 6.85 -10.06 -21.83
N PRO A 88 5.92 -10.31 -20.88
CA PRO A 88 4.48 -10.27 -21.16
C PRO A 88 3.98 -8.83 -21.27
N LEU A 89 3.53 -8.42 -22.46
CA LEU A 89 2.95 -7.09 -22.71
C LEU A 89 1.49 -7.00 -22.25
N LYS A 90 0.83 -8.14 -22.03
CA LYS A 90 -0.53 -8.26 -21.48
C LYS A 90 -0.54 -9.24 -20.31
N PRO A 91 -1.46 -9.09 -19.33
CA PRO A 91 -1.63 -10.06 -18.24
C PRO A 91 -1.81 -11.49 -18.74
N MET A 92 -0.99 -12.41 -18.22
CA MET A 92 -1.09 -13.84 -18.53
C MET A 92 -2.05 -14.59 -17.58
N ASN A 93 -2.07 -14.23 -16.30
CA ASN A 93 -2.91 -14.86 -15.29
C ASN A 93 -3.57 -13.83 -14.35
N PRO A 94 -4.50 -13.01 -14.85
CA PRO A 94 -5.14 -11.97 -14.05
C PRO A 94 -5.96 -12.49 -12.86
N LEU A 95 -6.43 -13.74 -12.93
CA LEU A 95 -7.22 -14.37 -11.86
C LEU A 95 -6.36 -15.03 -10.78
N GLY A 96 -5.06 -15.21 -11.02
CA GLY A 96 -4.16 -15.92 -10.11
C GLY A 96 -4.51 -17.40 -9.94
N VAL A 97 -5.09 -18.04 -10.96
CA VAL A 97 -5.44 -19.46 -10.95
C VAL A 97 -4.27 -20.26 -11.52
N ARG A 98 -3.84 -21.30 -10.82
CA ARG A 98 -2.78 -22.23 -11.25
C ARG A 98 -3.26 -23.67 -11.10
N SER A 99 -2.50 -24.61 -11.66
CA SER A 99 -2.79 -26.04 -11.49
C SER A 99 -2.91 -26.39 -10.00
N GLY A 100 -4.10 -26.84 -9.59
CA GLY A 100 -4.42 -27.26 -8.22
C GLY A 100 -4.49 -26.14 -7.16
N ASN A 101 -4.23 -24.87 -7.50
CA ASN A 101 -4.17 -23.79 -6.52
C ASN A 101 -4.74 -22.47 -7.04
N LEU A 102 -5.34 -21.72 -6.14
CA LEU A 102 -5.85 -20.39 -6.35
C LEU A 102 -5.06 -19.41 -5.49
N GLN A 103 -4.60 -18.31 -6.08
CA GLN A 103 -4.03 -17.20 -5.33
C GLN A 103 -5.09 -16.54 -4.45
N THR A 104 -4.71 -16.22 -3.23
CA THR A 104 -5.49 -15.39 -2.32
C THR A 104 -4.61 -14.25 -1.81
N VAL A 105 -5.23 -13.14 -1.41
CA VAL A 105 -4.51 -11.97 -0.89
C VAL A 105 -4.96 -11.73 0.55
N PRO A 106 -4.10 -11.99 1.55
CA PRO A 106 -4.38 -11.61 2.91
C PRO A 106 -4.27 -10.09 3.05
N ILE A 107 -5.25 -9.50 3.72
CA ILE A 107 -5.23 -8.10 4.15
C ILE A 107 -4.99 -8.09 5.65
N LEU A 108 -3.86 -7.53 6.06
CA LEU A 108 -3.44 -7.46 7.47
C LEU A 108 -4.03 -6.21 8.10
N CYS A 109 -4.71 -6.36 9.23
CA CYS A 109 -5.33 -5.26 9.98
C CYS A 109 -4.56 -5.03 11.28
N TYR A 110 -3.90 -3.87 11.36
CA TYR A 110 -3.26 -3.34 12.56
C TYR A 110 -4.09 -2.18 13.11
N HIS A 111 -3.91 -1.80 14.36
CA HIS A 111 -4.57 -0.64 14.96
C HIS A 111 -3.53 0.35 15.47
N ARG A 112 -2.96 0.09 16.64
CA ARG A 112 -1.95 0.94 17.27
C ARG A 112 -0.62 0.23 17.42
N LEU A 113 0.43 1.02 17.54
CA LEU A 113 1.77 0.54 17.85
C LEU A 113 2.23 1.01 19.23
N GLY A 114 3.13 0.24 19.82
CA GLY A 114 3.75 0.54 21.11
C GLY A 114 3.41 -0.49 22.19
N THR A 115 3.49 -0.06 23.45
CA THR A 115 3.30 -0.91 24.64
C THR A 115 1.97 -0.66 25.36
N VAL A 116 1.27 0.41 25.00
CA VAL A 116 -0.02 0.81 25.59
C VAL A 116 -1.14 0.39 24.65
N GLY A 117 -2.23 -0.17 25.20
CA GLY A 117 -3.41 -0.59 24.43
C GLY A 117 -3.64 -2.11 24.34
N GLY A 118 -2.92 -2.89 25.14
CA GLY A 118 -3.13 -4.35 25.26
C GLY A 118 -2.91 -5.09 23.94
N LYS A 119 -3.76 -6.08 23.65
CA LYS A 119 -3.64 -6.92 22.45
C LYS A 119 -3.72 -6.16 21.12
N MET A 120 -4.31 -4.95 21.10
CA MET A 120 -4.43 -4.15 19.87
C MET A 120 -3.16 -3.34 19.56
N ALA A 121 -2.18 -3.38 20.47
CA ALA A 121 -0.91 -2.66 20.34
C ALA A 121 0.22 -3.60 19.94
N VAL A 122 0.71 -3.45 18.71
CA VAL A 122 1.89 -4.19 18.22
C VAL A 122 3.15 -3.37 18.51
N SER A 123 4.14 -3.97 19.17
CA SER A 123 5.40 -3.26 19.42
C SER A 123 6.08 -2.88 18.09
N GLN A 124 6.82 -1.77 18.06
CA GLN A 124 7.55 -1.37 16.85
C GLN A 124 8.54 -2.45 16.40
N GLY A 125 9.19 -3.13 17.35
CA GLY A 125 10.11 -4.23 17.07
C GLY A 125 9.42 -5.41 16.39
N ASN A 126 8.24 -5.82 16.89
CA ASN A 126 7.48 -6.91 16.27
C ASN A 126 6.99 -6.51 14.87
N PHE A 127 6.48 -5.28 14.72
CA PHE A 127 6.07 -4.78 13.41
C PHE A 127 7.24 -4.76 12.41
N ALA A 128 8.41 -4.25 12.81
CA ALA A 128 9.61 -4.24 11.98
C ALA A 128 10.04 -5.65 11.58
N ALA A 129 10.10 -6.59 12.54
CA ALA A 129 10.44 -7.99 12.26
C ALA A 129 9.46 -8.65 11.27
N GLN A 130 8.17 -8.37 11.38
CA GLN A 130 7.15 -8.85 10.44
C GLN A 130 7.38 -8.31 9.03
N MET A 131 7.60 -7.00 8.89
CA MET A 131 7.80 -6.34 7.60
C MET A 131 9.10 -6.78 6.91
N GLU A 132 10.19 -6.85 7.67
CA GLU A 132 11.48 -7.33 7.18
C GLU A 132 11.40 -8.81 6.76
N TRP A 133 10.64 -9.62 7.51
CA TRP A 133 10.41 -11.01 7.14
C TRP A 133 9.63 -11.13 5.83
N LEU A 134 8.57 -10.33 5.61
CA LEU A 134 7.86 -10.31 4.33
C LEU A 134 8.82 -10.02 3.17
N ALA A 135 9.60 -8.93 3.28
CA ALA A 135 10.55 -8.51 2.26
C ALA A 135 11.61 -9.58 1.96
N LYS A 136 12.08 -10.30 2.98
CA LYS A 136 13.09 -11.36 2.84
C LYS A 136 12.55 -12.68 2.25
N ASN A 137 11.23 -12.92 2.30
CA ASN A 137 10.62 -14.22 1.94
C ASN A 137 9.73 -14.13 0.67
N ASP A 138 10.07 -13.19 -0.21
CA ASP A 138 9.43 -12.95 -1.52
C ASP A 138 7.95 -12.56 -1.45
N TYR A 139 7.48 -12.05 -0.30
CA TYR A 139 6.17 -11.43 -0.24
C TYR A 139 6.24 -10.04 -0.85
N ARG A 140 5.22 -9.67 -1.64
CA ARG A 140 5.10 -8.33 -2.20
C ARG A 140 3.93 -7.61 -1.56
N VAL A 141 4.24 -6.53 -0.85
CA VAL A 141 3.20 -5.66 -0.31
C VAL A 141 2.64 -4.80 -1.44
N VAL A 142 1.33 -4.88 -1.67
CA VAL A 142 0.62 -4.15 -2.73
C VAL A 142 -0.35 -3.15 -2.13
N LYS A 143 -0.65 -2.08 -2.87
CA LYS A 143 -1.67 -1.10 -2.46
C LYS A 143 -3.04 -1.77 -2.45
N LEU A 144 -3.89 -1.40 -1.49
CA LEU A 144 -5.28 -1.90 -1.43
C LEU A 144 -6.03 -1.65 -2.74
N SER A 145 -5.83 -0.49 -3.36
CA SER A 145 -6.47 -0.12 -4.63
C SER A 145 -6.17 -1.07 -5.78
N GLN A 146 -5.04 -1.80 -5.74
CA GLN A 146 -4.71 -2.80 -6.76
C GLN A 146 -5.61 -4.04 -6.68
N LEU A 147 -6.27 -4.30 -5.55
CA LEU A 147 -7.22 -5.41 -5.44
C LEU A 147 -8.43 -5.21 -6.35
N ALA A 148 -8.86 -3.97 -6.62
CA ALA A 148 -10.01 -3.73 -7.50
C ALA A 148 -9.80 -4.34 -8.90
N GLY A 149 -8.62 -4.13 -9.49
CA GLY A 149 -8.27 -4.70 -10.80
C GLY A 149 -8.12 -6.23 -10.78
N TYR A 150 -7.67 -6.79 -9.65
CA TYR A 150 -7.56 -8.23 -9.44
C TYR A 150 -8.93 -8.91 -9.31
N LEU A 151 -9.83 -8.32 -8.53
CA LEU A 151 -11.19 -8.84 -8.34
C LEU A 151 -12.01 -8.76 -9.64
N ASP A 152 -11.77 -7.73 -10.46
CA ASP A 152 -12.36 -7.60 -11.79
C ASP A 152 -11.73 -8.54 -12.84
N GLY A 153 -10.67 -9.27 -12.50
CA GLY A 153 -9.93 -10.11 -13.43
C GLY A 153 -9.23 -9.37 -14.56
N LYS A 154 -8.92 -8.08 -14.34
CA LYS A 154 -8.28 -7.20 -15.34
C LYS A 154 -6.77 -7.09 -15.13
N GLU A 155 -6.33 -7.02 -13.87
CA GLU A 155 -4.93 -6.80 -13.50
C GLU A 155 -4.43 -7.95 -12.62
N PRO A 156 -3.30 -8.57 -12.95
CA PRO A 156 -2.74 -9.65 -12.15
C PRO A 156 -2.02 -9.06 -10.94
N LEU A 157 -2.00 -9.79 -9.82
CA LEU A 157 -1.17 -9.46 -8.66
C LEU A 157 0.04 -10.37 -8.58
N PRO A 158 1.16 -9.89 -8.02
CA PRO A 158 2.32 -10.73 -7.81
C PRO A 158 1.99 -11.97 -6.98
N PRO A 159 2.69 -13.10 -7.19
CA PRO A 159 2.66 -14.21 -6.23
C PRO A 159 3.00 -13.71 -4.82
N LYS A 160 2.38 -14.31 -3.80
CA LYS A 160 2.55 -13.90 -2.39
C LYS A 160 2.25 -12.40 -2.14
N ALA A 161 1.30 -11.82 -2.87
CA ALA A 161 0.82 -10.47 -2.60
C ALA A 161 0.16 -10.37 -1.22
N VAL A 162 0.42 -9.28 -0.49
CA VAL A 162 -0.15 -8.98 0.83
C VAL A 162 -0.54 -7.50 0.88
N VAL A 163 -1.61 -7.16 1.59
CA VAL A 163 -1.98 -5.77 1.86
C VAL A 163 -1.81 -5.47 3.35
N ILE A 164 -1.28 -4.29 3.67
CA ILE A 164 -1.16 -3.79 5.04
C ILE A 164 -2.18 -2.67 5.24
N THR A 165 -2.97 -2.77 6.30
CA THR A 165 -3.96 -1.77 6.70
C THR A 165 -3.81 -1.40 8.17
N PHE A 166 -4.08 -0.14 8.50
CA PHE A 166 -4.18 0.38 9.86
C PHE A 166 -5.54 1.02 10.07
N ASP A 167 -6.17 0.77 11.20
CA ASP A 167 -7.47 1.35 11.54
C ASP A 167 -7.33 2.49 12.57
N ASP A 168 -8.48 3.14 12.82
CA ASP A 168 -8.76 4.19 13.80
C ASP A 168 -8.15 5.57 13.54
N GLY A 169 -6.87 5.68 13.21
CA GLY A 169 -6.21 6.99 13.17
C GLY A 169 -5.21 7.24 14.30
N TYR A 170 -4.53 6.21 14.85
CA TYR A 170 -3.58 6.43 15.93
C TYR A 170 -2.27 7.09 15.46
N GLU A 171 -1.79 8.07 16.22
CA GLU A 171 -0.52 8.78 15.98
C GLU A 171 0.68 7.83 15.99
N SER A 172 0.58 6.74 16.75
CA SER A 172 1.60 5.68 16.79
C SER A 172 1.92 5.09 15.40
N VAL A 173 0.98 5.09 14.46
CA VAL A 173 1.23 4.66 13.07
C VAL A 173 2.21 5.60 12.40
N TYR A 174 1.99 6.91 12.52
CA TYR A 174 2.90 7.94 12.00
C TYR A 174 4.29 7.87 12.67
N LYS A 175 4.34 7.70 13.99
CA LYS A 175 5.60 7.73 14.76
C LYS A 175 6.43 6.45 14.63
N LEU A 176 5.77 5.27 14.56
CA LEU A 176 6.43 3.98 14.73
C LEU A 176 6.37 3.08 13.50
N ALA A 177 5.23 3.03 12.79
CA ALA A 177 5.06 2.17 11.62
C ALA A 177 5.57 2.83 10.33
N TYR A 178 5.20 4.08 10.10
CA TYR A 178 5.53 4.82 8.89
C TYR A 178 7.04 4.90 8.60
N PRO A 179 7.95 5.11 9.58
CA PRO A 179 9.38 5.05 9.32
C PRO A 179 9.88 3.69 8.84
N VAL A 180 9.32 2.59 9.37
CA VAL A 180 9.64 1.21 8.95
C VAL A 180 9.17 0.98 7.52
N LEU A 181 7.93 1.35 7.22
CA LEU A 181 7.34 1.23 5.88
C LEU A 181 8.15 2.04 4.87
N ARG A 182 8.52 3.29 5.18
CA ARG A 182 9.38 4.13 4.32
C ARG A 182 10.73 3.51 4.06
N LYS A 183 11.40 3.00 5.10
CA LYS A 183 12.72 2.35 4.97
C LYS A 183 12.67 1.14 4.03
N LEU A 184 11.56 0.40 4.04
CA LEU A 184 11.39 -0.82 3.25
C LEU A 184 10.64 -0.58 1.91
N GLY A 185 10.16 0.63 1.65
CA GLY A 185 9.36 0.95 0.46
C GLY A 185 8.02 0.20 0.40
N LEU A 186 7.42 -0.14 1.54
CA LEU A 186 6.20 -0.95 1.60
C LEU A 186 4.94 -0.07 1.69
N PRO A 187 4.00 -0.15 0.73
CA PRO A 187 2.77 0.63 0.79
C PRO A 187 1.83 0.12 1.87
N ALA A 188 0.98 1.00 2.39
CA ALA A 188 -0.11 0.62 3.29
C ALA A 188 -1.30 1.56 3.17
N THR A 189 -2.45 1.13 3.65
CA THR A 189 -3.66 1.96 3.76
C THR A 189 -3.95 2.26 5.23
N MET A 190 -4.29 3.50 5.56
CA MET A 190 -4.75 3.88 6.89
C MET A 190 -6.21 4.33 6.78
N PHE A 191 -7.10 3.61 7.45
CA PHE A 191 -8.50 3.97 7.61
C PHE A 191 -8.65 4.82 8.87
N VAL A 192 -9.22 6.02 8.72
CA VAL A 192 -9.38 6.97 9.84
C VAL A 192 -10.86 7.31 10.02
N TYR A 193 -11.30 7.38 11.29
CA TYR A 193 -12.60 7.98 11.58
C TYR A 193 -12.40 9.44 11.99
N THR A 194 -13.16 10.32 11.35
CA THR A 194 -12.77 11.74 11.31
C THR A 194 -12.96 12.49 12.62
N ASP A 195 -13.83 12.03 13.51
CA ASP A 195 -14.00 12.64 14.83
C ASP A 195 -12.78 12.42 15.73
N PHE A 196 -11.93 11.43 15.45
CA PHE A 196 -10.70 11.20 16.20
C PHE A 196 -9.51 11.98 15.67
N VAL A 197 -9.44 12.24 14.36
CA VAL A 197 -8.30 12.94 13.76
C VAL A 197 -8.15 14.34 14.35
N GLY A 198 -7.02 14.58 15.02
CA GLY A 198 -6.73 15.85 15.69
C GLY A 198 -7.46 16.07 17.02
N ALA A 199 -8.12 15.04 17.59
CA ALA A 199 -8.79 15.13 18.89
C ALA A 199 -7.82 15.28 20.09
N GLY A 200 -6.50 15.19 19.85
CA GLY A 200 -5.47 15.20 20.88
C GLY A 200 -5.18 13.80 21.44
N GLY A 201 -4.26 13.72 22.41
CA GLY A 201 -3.82 12.45 22.98
C GLY A 201 -3.15 11.53 21.95
N ASP A 202 -3.71 10.34 21.73
CA ASP A 202 -3.17 9.31 20.83
C ASP A 202 -3.61 9.48 19.36
N ALA A 203 -4.36 10.54 19.03
CA ALA A 203 -4.87 10.77 17.68
C ALA A 203 -3.82 11.34 16.72
N VAL A 204 -3.81 10.82 15.49
CA VAL A 204 -3.05 11.41 14.39
C VAL A 204 -3.62 12.78 14.03
N SER A 205 -2.74 13.70 13.61
CA SER A 205 -3.13 15.04 13.15
C SER A 205 -3.27 15.10 11.64
N TRP A 206 -4.05 16.07 11.14
CA TRP A 206 -4.19 16.32 9.70
C TRP A 206 -2.86 16.58 8.98
N PRO A 207 -1.90 17.35 9.54
CA PRO A 207 -0.58 17.49 8.93
C PRO A 207 0.20 16.17 8.81
N GLN A 208 0.13 15.30 9.82
CA GLN A 208 0.77 13.98 9.77
C GLN A 208 0.14 13.07 8.70
N LEU A 209 -1.20 13.10 8.56
CA LEU A 209 -1.90 12.40 7.48
C LEU A 209 -1.48 12.94 6.10
N ALA A 210 -1.36 14.26 5.96
CA ALA A 210 -0.92 14.89 4.73
C ALA A 210 0.51 14.51 4.35
N GLU A 211 1.45 14.46 5.30
CA GLU A 211 2.81 13.98 5.05
C GLU A 211 2.83 12.53 4.57
N MET A 212 2.09 11.65 5.26
CA MET A 212 1.98 10.24 4.91
C MET A 212 1.41 10.06 3.49
N GLN A 213 0.31 10.75 3.16
CA GLN A 213 -0.30 10.72 1.83
C GLN A 213 0.65 11.26 0.75
N ALA A 214 1.31 12.39 1.00
CA ALA A 214 2.21 13.05 0.04
C ALA A 214 3.43 12.19 -0.31
N SER A 215 3.82 11.26 0.57
CA SER A 215 4.91 10.31 0.26
C SER A 215 4.55 9.26 -0.79
N GLY A 216 3.27 9.12 -1.14
CA GLY A 216 2.78 8.12 -2.10
C GLY A 216 2.78 6.67 -1.58
N LEU A 217 3.24 6.47 -0.34
CA LEU A 217 3.36 5.18 0.32
C LEU A 217 2.12 4.82 1.15
N MET A 218 1.59 5.79 1.88
CA MET A 218 0.38 5.64 2.68
C MET A 218 -0.82 6.16 1.90
N ASP A 219 -1.91 5.40 1.92
CA ASP A 219 -3.20 5.79 1.35
C ASP A 219 -4.21 6.00 2.48
N ILE A 220 -4.72 7.24 2.63
CA ILE A 220 -5.66 7.59 3.70
C ILE A 220 -7.11 7.41 3.23
N GLN A 221 -7.86 6.56 3.93
CA GLN A 221 -9.19 6.11 3.54
C GLN A 221 -10.19 6.20 4.73
N SER A 222 -11.48 5.95 4.47
CA SER A 222 -12.55 6.26 5.43
C SER A 222 -12.85 5.12 6.40
N HIS A 223 -13.01 5.42 7.69
CA HIS A 223 -13.40 4.48 8.74
C HIS A 223 -14.63 4.93 9.55
N SER A 224 -15.59 5.57 8.88
CA SER A 224 -16.74 6.28 9.47
C SER A 224 -16.45 7.67 10.01
N LYS A 225 -17.46 8.39 10.49
CA LYS A 225 -17.28 9.67 11.15
C LYS A 225 -16.91 9.46 12.63
N SER A 226 -17.68 8.63 13.34
CA SER A 226 -17.66 8.53 14.80
C SER A 226 -17.20 7.18 15.36
N HIS A 227 -16.88 6.22 14.49
CA HIS A 227 -16.58 4.82 14.85
C HIS A 227 -17.76 4.04 15.45
N ARG A 228 -19.01 4.47 15.21
CA ARG A 228 -20.19 3.69 15.63
C ARG A 228 -20.34 2.41 14.80
N ASN A 229 -20.91 1.37 15.40
CA ASN A 229 -21.36 0.21 14.64
C ASN A 229 -22.51 0.62 13.71
N LEU A 230 -22.32 0.44 12.40
CA LEU A 230 -23.27 0.90 11.40
C LEU A 230 -24.51 0.00 11.31
N ILE A 231 -24.44 -1.26 11.76
CA ILE A 231 -25.61 -2.15 11.76
C ILE A 231 -26.54 -1.90 12.97
N GLU A 232 -26.06 -1.16 13.96
CA GLU A 232 -26.80 -0.85 15.17
C GLU A 232 -27.57 0.47 15.05
N ARG A 233 -28.80 0.46 15.58
CA ARG A 233 -29.62 1.66 15.73
C ARG A 233 -29.48 2.23 17.13
N THR A 234 -29.43 3.54 17.21
CA THR A 234 -29.55 4.26 18.49
C THR A 234 -31.00 4.18 19.00
N THR A 235 -31.17 4.28 20.33
CA THR A 235 -32.50 4.18 20.96
C THR A 235 -33.46 5.23 20.39
N GLY A 236 -34.62 4.78 19.87
CA GLY A 236 -35.62 5.66 19.27
C GLY A 236 -35.32 6.10 17.81
N GLU A 237 -34.27 5.56 17.19
CA GLU A 237 -33.91 5.86 15.80
C GLU A 237 -34.86 5.17 14.81
N ASN A 238 -35.75 5.97 14.21
CA ASN A 238 -36.59 5.51 13.10
C ASN A 238 -35.75 5.29 11.83
N GLU A 239 -36.35 4.62 10.83
CA GLU A 239 -35.64 4.22 9.61
C GLU A 239 -35.08 5.41 8.80
N GLU A 240 -35.83 6.49 8.68
CA GLU A 240 -35.37 7.68 7.95
C GLU A 240 -34.17 8.34 8.62
N ARG A 241 -34.19 8.45 9.96
CA ARG A 241 -33.07 8.97 10.74
C ARG A 241 -31.86 8.05 10.61
N TYR A 242 -32.07 6.74 10.65
CA TYR A 242 -31.01 5.76 10.45
C TYR A 242 -30.33 5.92 9.09
N LYS A 243 -31.10 6.03 8.00
CA LYS A 243 -30.56 6.27 6.65
C LYS A 243 -29.72 7.56 6.58
N ARG A 244 -30.22 8.67 7.14
CA ARG A 244 -29.47 9.94 7.19
C ARG A 244 -28.20 9.83 8.04
N ASN A 245 -28.24 9.08 9.13
CA ASN A 245 -27.08 8.84 9.97
C ASN A 245 -26.05 7.97 9.25
N LEU A 246 -26.46 6.95 8.50
CA LEU A 246 -25.55 6.19 7.64
C LEU A 246 -24.85 7.11 6.65
N ASP A 247 -25.56 8.00 5.95
CA ASP A 247 -24.94 8.96 5.03
C ASP A 247 -23.94 9.88 5.75
N THR A 248 -24.28 10.36 6.96
CA THR A 248 -23.37 11.18 7.78
C THR A 248 -22.11 10.42 8.18
N GLU A 249 -22.26 9.15 8.53
CA GLU A 249 -21.15 8.28 8.91
C GLU A 249 -20.30 7.85 7.72
N THR A 250 -20.80 7.87 6.49
CA THR A 250 -20.11 7.25 5.34
C THR A 250 -19.65 8.24 4.28
N ALA A 251 -20.46 9.25 3.94
CA ALA A 251 -20.10 10.30 2.97
C ALA A 251 -19.33 11.45 3.64
N GLY A 252 -19.80 11.90 4.81
CA GLY A 252 -19.17 12.99 5.57
C GLY A 252 -17.66 12.83 5.79
N PRO A 253 -17.16 11.67 6.30
CA PRO A 253 -15.73 11.49 6.51
C PRO A 253 -14.93 11.45 5.20
N ARG A 254 -15.48 10.87 4.12
CA ARG A 254 -14.84 10.88 2.80
C ARG A 254 -14.58 12.31 2.34
N ASP A 255 -15.64 13.11 2.33
CA ASP A 255 -15.59 14.48 1.82
C ASP A 255 -14.63 15.34 2.66
N LEU A 256 -14.61 15.14 3.98
CA LEU A 256 -13.69 15.83 4.89
C LEU A 256 -12.24 15.41 4.67
N ILE A 257 -11.95 14.11 4.51
CA ILE A 257 -10.58 13.63 4.23
C ILE A 257 -10.09 14.23 2.90
N GLU A 258 -10.91 14.16 1.85
CA GLU A 258 -10.55 14.71 0.54
C GLU A 258 -10.31 16.22 0.59
N GLN A 259 -11.14 16.96 1.32
CA GLN A 259 -10.97 18.39 1.53
C GLN A 259 -9.67 18.70 2.27
N LYS A 260 -9.38 18.00 3.37
CA LYS A 260 -8.23 18.26 4.24
C LYS A 260 -6.91 17.88 3.58
N LEU A 261 -6.90 16.84 2.74
CA LEU A 261 -5.70 16.31 2.11
C LEU A 261 -5.52 16.77 0.66
N GLY A 262 -6.51 17.45 0.07
CA GLY A 262 -6.47 17.87 -1.33
C GLY A 262 -6.54 16.69 -2.31
N THR A 263 -7.21 15.61 -1.93
CA THR A 263 -7.26 14.33 -2.65
C THR A 263 -8.65 14.04 -3.22
N ALA A 264 -9.32 15.06 -3.76
CA ALA A 264 -10.68 14.95 -4.31
C ALA A 264 -10.85 13.73 -5.24
N GLY A 265 -11.87 12.92 -4.96
CA GLY A 265 -12.20 11.69 -5.67
C GLY A 265 -11.30 10.48 -5.40
N GLN A 266 -10.33 10.56 -4.47
CA GLN A 266 -9.40 9.46 -4.16
C GLN A 266 -9.83 8.62 -2.96
N VAL A 267 -10.75 9.10 -2.11
CA VAL A 267 -11.24 8.32 -0.97
C VAL A 267 -12.36 7.41 -1.45
N ARG A 268 -11.99 6.19 -1.83
CA ARG A 268 -12.85 5.20 -2.50
C ARG A 268 -12.90 3.87 -1.77
N HIS A 269 -12.23 3.76 -0.62
CA HIS A 269 -12.16 2.54 0.16
C HIS A 269 -12.68 2.80 1.58
N TYR A 270 -13.31 1.78 2.17
CA TYR A 270 -13.96 1.89 3.48
C TYR A 270 -13.58 0.73 4.40
N ALA A 271 -13.32 1.00 5.67
CA ALA A 271 -13.29 -0.04 6.69
C ALA A 271 -14.54 0.06 7.55
N TYR A 272 -15.26 -1.04 7.75
CA TYR A 272 -16.41 -1.05 8.65
C TYR A 272 -15.93 -1.03 10.10
N PRO A 273 -16.38 -0.08 10.94
CA PRO A 273 -16.18 -0.18 12.38
C PRO A 273 -16.67 -1.55 12.87
N TYR A 274 -15.86 -2.25 13.67
CA TYR A 274 -16.11 -3.62 14.15
C TYR A 274 -16.20 -4.71 13.05
N GLY A 275 -16.09 -4.33 11.77
CA GLY A 275 -16.14 -5.23 10.63
C GLY A 275 -17.53 -5.66 10.16
N ASP A 276 -18.60 -5.08 10.72
CA ASP A 276 -19.97 -5.47 10.45
C ASP A 276 -20.62 -4.63 9.34
N ALA A 277 -21.39 -5.30 8.49
CA ALA A 277 -22.22 -4.68 7.47
C ALA A 277 -23.52 -5.47 7.27
N ASN A 278 -24.62 -4.74 7.01
CA ASN A 278 -25.89 -5.30 6.58
C ASN A 278 -26.23 -4.79 5.16
N GLU A 279 -27.33 -5.24 4.58
CA GLU A 279 -27.75 -4.88 3.22
C GLU A 279 -27.89 -3.36 3.03
N LEU A 280 -28.42 -2.64 4.02
CA LEU A 280 -28.59 -1.19 3.93
C LEU A 280 -27.26 -0.44 3.97
N VAL A 281 -26.29 -0.91 4.78
CA VAL A 281 -24.94 -0.36 4.81
C VAL A 281 -24.24 -0.59 3.46
N LEU A 282 -24.37 -1.80 2.90
CA LEU A 282 -23.80 -2.14 1.59
C LEU A 282 -24.40 -1.29 0.46
N ASP A 283 -25.73 -1.11 0.45
CA ASP A 283 -26.42 -0.22 -0.49
C ASP A 283 -25.91 1.22 -0.36
N THR A 284 -25.75 1.70 0.87
CA THR A 284 -25.28 3.06 1.15
C THR A 284 -23.88 3.29 0.58
N LEU A 285 -22.92 2.39 0.86
CA LEU A 285 -21.56 2.49 0.32
C LEU A 285 -21.54 2.38 -1.21
N THR A 286 -22.40 1.54 -1.79
CA THR A 286 -22.54 1.37 -3.25
C THR A 286 -23.02 2.68 -3.89
N ARG A 287 -24.10 3.29 -3.38
CA ARG A 287 -24.62 4.58 -3.86
C ARG A 287 -23.57 5.70 -3.76
N GLN A 288 -22.72 5.62 -2.75
CA GLN A 288 -21.61 6.56 -2.52
C GLN A 288 -20.34 6.24 -3.30
N LYS A 289 -20.35 5.20 -4.15
CA LYS A 289 -19.26 4.84 -5.07
C LYS A 289 -17.96 4.41 -4.39
N TYR A 290 -18.04 3.89 -3.16
CA TYR A 290 -16.93 3.11 -2.60
C TYR A 290 -16.70 1.88 -3.47
N THR A 291 -15.44 1.59 -3.79
CA THR A 291 -15.07 0.49 -4.70
C THR A 291 -14.61 -0.74 -3.94
N LEU A 292 -14.02 -0.55 -2.76
CA LEU A 292 -13.57 -1.62 -1.88
C LEU A 292 -14.03 -1.32 -0.45
N ALA A 293 -14.46 -2.35 0.27
CA ALA A 293 -14.68 -2.23 1.70
C ALA A 293 -14.23 -3.48 2.45
N VAL A 294 -13.70 -3.28 3.65
CA VAL A 294 -13.00 -4.30 4.42
C VAL A 294 -13.68 -4.57 5.77
N THR A 295 -13.78 -5.86 6.12
CA THR A 295 -14.32 -6.38 7.39
C THR A 295 -13.18 -6.74 8.35
N VAL A 296 -13.46 -7.39 9.48
CA VAL A 296 -12.45 -8.04 10.34
C VAL A 296 -12.54 -9.57 10.29
N ASN A 297 -13.25 -10.12 9.31
CA ASN A 297 -13.36 -11.57 9.11
C ASN A 297 -12.02 -12.10 8.59
N PRO A 298 -11.34 -13.02 9.30
CA PRO A 298 -10.01 -13.49 8.92
C PRO A 298 -10.07 -14.27 7.61
N GLY A 299 -9.03 -14.18 6.79
CA GLY A 299 -8.88 -14.99 5.57
C GLY A 299 -8.29 -14.25 4.38
N GLY A 300 -7.85 -15.01 3.37
CA GLY A 300 -7.38 -14.47 2.09
C GLY A 300 -8.52 -14.16 1.12
N ASN A 301 -8.32 -13.16 0.25
CA ASN A 301 -9.26 -12.74 -0.78
C ASN A 301 -8.81 -13.27 -2.15
N ALA A 302 -9.61 -14.13 -2.79
CA ALA A 302 -9.42 -14.55 -4.18
C ALA A 302 -10.06 -13.57 -5.16
N PHE A 303 -9.85 -13.75 -6.47
CA PHE A 303 -10.43 -12.90 -7.51
C PHE A 303 -11.97 -12.78 -7.46
N TYR A 304 -12.67 -13.76 -6.89
CA TYR A 304 -14.14 -13.72 -6.74
C TYR A 304 -14.60 -13.16 -5.39
N ALA A 305 -13.70 -12.65 -4.56
CA ALA A 305 -14.09 -12.04 -3.29
C ALA A 305 -14.98 -10.82 -3.53
N GLN A 306 -16.01 -10.65 -2.69
CA GLN A 306 -16.95 -9.55 -2.84
C GLN A 306 -16.25 -8.22 -2.50
N PRO A 307 -16.14 -7.23 -3.42
CA PRO A 307 -15.33 -6.03 -3.22
C PRO A 307 -15.69 -5.21 -1.99
N LEU A 308 -16.97 -5.18 -1.60
CA LEU A 308 -17.45 -4.46 -0.42
C LEU A 308 -17.49 -5.32 0.87
N MET A 309 -16.97 -6.54 0.83
CA MET A 309 -16.94 -7.48 1.98
C MET A 309 -15.59 -8.21 2.05
N LEU A 310 -14.50 -7.49 1.79
CA LEU A 310 -13.17 -8.08 1.82
C LEU A 310 -12.79 -8.51 3.24
N ARG A 311 -12.13 -9.67 3.31
CA ARG A 311 -11.68 -10.30 4.55
C ARG A 311 -10.37 -9.66 5.00
N ARG A 312 -10.23 -9.42 6.31
CA ARG A 312 -8.98 -8.99 6.94
C ARG A 312 -8.65 -9.83 8.14
N THR A 313 -7.36 -10.09 8.31
CA THR A 313 -6.85 -10.80 9.47
C THR A 313 -6.22 -9.80 10.44
N MET A 314 -6.79 -9.69 11.64
CA MET A 314 -6.24 -8.84 12.69
C MET A 314 -4.87 -9.35 13.16
N ILE A 315 -3.93 -8.42 13.31
CA ILE A 315 -2.62 -8.67 13.90
C ILE A 315 -2.57 -8.03 15.29
N PHE A 316 -2.49 -8.87 16.31
CA PHE A 316 -2.43 -8.49 17.71
C PHE A 316 -1.00 -8.48 18.23
N GLY A 317 -0.77 -7.73 19.31
CA GLY A 317 0.54 -7.55 19.95
C GLY A 317 1.12 -8.80 20.59
N ASP A 318 0.27 -9.77 20.92
CA ASP A 318 0.64 -11.09 21.45
C ASP A 318 0.97 -12.11 20.35
N HIS A 319 0.81 -11.75 19.07
CA HIS A 319 1.29 -12.58 17.97
C HIS A 319 2.81 -12.46 17.84
N ASP A 320 3.50 -13.57 18.07
CA ASP A 320 4.89 -13.73 17.64
C ASP A 320 5.00 -13.86 16.10
N LEU A 321 6.24 -14.02 15.62
CA LEU A 321 6.50 -14.11 14.18
C LEU A 321 5.90 -15.37 13.54
N GLU A 322 5.77 -16.50 14.26
CA GLU A 322 5.16 -17.72 13.71
C GLU A 322 3.65 -17.58 13.61
N ALA A 323 3.01 -17.02 14.64
CA ALA A 323 1.59 -16.65 14.62
C ALA A 323 1.30 -15.68 13.47
N PHE A 324 2.18 -14.70 13.23
CA PHE A 324 2.08 -13.81 12.07
C PHE A 324 2.13 -14.58 10.74
N LYS A 325 3.11 -15.48 10.56
CA LYS A 325 3.25 -16.29 9.33
C LYS A 325 2.02 -17.14 9.05
N ALA A 326 1.42 -17.74 10.08
CA ALA A 326 0.22 -18.57 9.95
C ALA A 326 -0.99 -17.80 9.39
N ARG A 327 -0.97 -16.45 9.46
CA ARG A 327 -2.02 -15.57 8.96
C ARG A 327 -1.82 -15.13 7.50
N LEU A 328 -0.68 -15.46 6.90
CA LEU A 328 -0.34 -15.13 5.51
C LEU A 328 -0.93 -16.17 4.53
N GLN A 329 -2.25 -16.19 4.42
CA GLN A 329 -2.96 -17.06 3.49
C GLN A 329 -2.89 -16.51 2.04
N THR A 330 -1.79 -16.77 1.34
CA THR A 330 -1.57 -16.29 -0.04
C THR A 330 -2.00 -17.27 -1.14
N SER A 331 -2.41 -18.48 -0.76
CA SER A 331 -2.98 -19.44 -1.69
C SER A 331 -3.94 -20.41 -1.01
N ARG A 332 -4.82 -21.01 -1.81
CA ARG A 332 -5.74 -22.08 -1.40
C ARG A 332 -5.71 -23.20 -2.44
N ARG A 333 -5.76 -24.46 -2.00
CA ARG A 333 -5.92 -25.60 -2.91
C ARG A 333 -7.32 -25.64 -3.53
N ILE A 334 -7.38 -25.89 -4.83
CA ILE A 334 -8.64 -26.10 -5.57
C ILE A 334 -9.13 -27.52 -5.28
N GLY A 335 -10.44 -27.67 -5.00
CA GLY A 335 -11.05 -28.98 -4.73
C GLY A 335 -10.97 -29.45 -3.28
N GLN A 336 -10.41 -28.66 -2.36
CA GLN A 336 -10.54 -28.89 -0.92
C GLN A 336 -11.64 -27.97 -0.35
N THR A 337 -12.66 -28.59 0.25
CA THR A 337 -13.69 -27.92 1.05
C THR A 337 -13.02 -27.18 2.23
N PRO A 338 -13.49 -25.98 2.62
CA PRO A 338 -12.83 -25.14 3.64
C PRO A 338 -12.55 -25.85 4.96
#